data_AF-A0A7S2DKJ1-F1
#
_entry.id   AF-A0A7S2DKJ1-F1
#
_cell.length_a   1.000
_cell.length_b   1.000
_cell.length_c   1.000
_cell.angle_alpha   90.00
_cell.angle_beta   90.00
_cell.angle_gamma   90.00
#
_symmetry.space_group_name_H-M   'P 1'
#
loop_
_entity.id
_entity.type
_entity.pdbx_description
1 polymer ?
#
loop_
_entity_poly.entity_id
_entity_poly.type
_entity_poly.pdbx_seq_one_letter_code
_entity_poly.pdbx_strand_id
1 'polypeptide(L)'
;LAQVIGGALGHVGATHFKRTEWLLPAQTRARITEKAIDKIQETSPDLWAEITGLLCDKNYGIDNDGMIVKVFTENKELLNRFFLSLGASEFRFIEHCGAAMGFICGLVQLIAFNNLDPTGRAIFLPVTGFFLGIVTNWLAITMVFKPCFPKPVVLCGWHICDIQGLFLKRQKEVAVLYSKMLCDHFLAFNKVVDYLQTLPELWAQLREAYAA
;
A
#
# COMPACT_ATOMS: atom_id res chain seq x y z
N LEU A 1 14.27 -9.91 0.95
CA LEU A 1 15.38 -10.59 1.68
C LEU A 1 16.76 -10.08 1.26
N ALA A 2 17.23 -10.27 0.03
CA ALA A 2 18.56 -9.75 -0.39
C ALA A 2 18.74 -8.23 -0.17
N GLN A 3 17.72 -7.42 -0.46
CA GLN A 3 17.74 -5.98 -0.17
C GLN A 3 17.72 -5.66 1.34
N VAL A 4 17.04 -6.48 2.13
CA VAL A 4 16.92 -6.32 3.59
C VAL A 4 18.28 -6.61 4.25
N ILE A 5 18.89 -7.72 3.85
CA ILE A 5 20.21 -8.14 4.32
C ILE A 5 21.29 -7.19 3.81
N GLY A 6 21.19 -6.71 2.57
CA GLY A 6 22.06 -5.64 2.04
C GLY A 6 21.94 -4.33 2.80
N GLY A 7 20.73 -3.92 3.17
CA GLY A 7 20.49 -2.77 4.03
C GLY A 7 21.08 -2.96 5.44
N ALA A 8 20.90 -4.14 6.03
CA ALA A 8 21.46 -4.50 7.33
C ALA A 8 23.00 -4.49 7.32
N LEU A 9 23.62 -5.14 6.33
CA LEU A 9 25.07 -5.17 6.14
C LEU A 9 25.63 -3.78 5.86
N GLY A 10 24.91 -2.95 5.11
CA GLY A 10 25.25 -1.53 4.92
C GLY A 10 25.25 -0.79 6.25
N HIS A 11 24.22 -0.96 7.08
CA HIS A 11 24.12 -0.31 8.38
C HIS A 11 25.19 -0.80 9.38
N VAL A 12 25.46 -2.10 9.44
CA VAL A 12 26.54 -2.70 10.24
C VAL A 12 27.91 -2.20 9.75
N GLY A 13 28.10 -2.13 8.43
CA GLY A 13 29.27 -1.54 7.80
C GLY A 13 29.48 -0.07 8.18
N ALA A 14 28.42 0.73 8.17
CA ALA A 14 28.45 2.13 8.59
C ALA A 14 28.73 2.31 10.07
N THR A 15 28.27 1.38 10.90
CA THR A 15 28.36 1.48 12.37
C THR A 15 29.72 0.99 12.87
N HIS A 16 30.19 -0.16 12.38
CA HIS A 16 31.41 -0.82 12.82
C HIS A 16 32.63 -0.53 11.93
N PHE A 17 32.43 -0.18 10.65
CA PHE A 17 33.49 0.00 9.65
C PHE A 17 33.40 1.35 8.91
N LYS A 18 33.20 2.45 9.67
CA LYS A 18 33.09 3.84 9.17
C LYS A 18 34.15 4.26 8.14
N ARG A 19 35.37 3.70 8.24
CA ARG A 19 36.51 4.12 7.41
C ARG A 19 36.57 3.44 6.04
N THR A 20 35.90 2.30 5.84
CA THR A 20 35.95 1.51 4.59
C THR A 20 34.70 1.68 3.72
N GLU A 21 33.60 2.18 4.29
CA GLU A 21 32.32 2.29 3.59
C GLU A 21 32.35 3.25 2.38
N TRP A 22 33.02 4.40 2.50
CA TRP A 22 33.16 5.38 1.43
C TRP A 22 34.17 4.97 0.34
N LEU A 23 35.02 3.98 0.62
CA LEU A 23 36.06 3.49 -0.29
C LEU A 23 35.54 2.41 -1.24
N LEU A 24 34.41 1.77 -0.95
CA LEU A 24 33.93 0.63 -1.71
C LEU A 24 32.92 1.05 -2.80
N PRO A 25 33.21 0.75 -4.09
CA PRO A 25 32.26 0.91 -5.18
C PRO A 25 30.95 0.14 -4.91
N ALA A 26 29.82 0.65 -5.41
CA ALA A 26 28.50 0.05 -5.21
C ALA A 26 28.44 -1.43 -5.64
N GLN A 27 29.14 -1.78 -6.72
CA GLN A 27 29.22 -3.16 -7.24
C GLN A 27 29.95 -4.11 -6.28
N THR A 28 31.01 -3.63 -5.61
CA THR A 28 31.79 -4.43 -4.64
C THR A 28 30.98 -4.67 -3.37
N ARG A 29 30.21 -3.68 -2.93
CA ARG A 29 29.26 -3.84 -1.81
C ARG A 29 28.22 -4.91 -2.11
N ALA A 30 27.59 -4.85 -3.28
CA ALA A 30 26.62 -5.86 -3.69
C ALA A 30 27.21 -7.29 -3.70
N ARG A 31 28.43 -7.46 -4.24
CA ARG A 31 29.12 -8.78 -4.22
C ARG A 31 29.51 -9.26 -2.83
N ILE A 32 29.90 -8.36 -1.93
CA ILE A 32 30.21 -8.71 -0.53
C ILE A 32 28.94 -9.12 0.19
N THR A 33 27.83 -8.40 -0.04
CA THR A 33 26.53 -8.75 0.53
C THR A 33 26.07 -10.12 0.05
N GLU A 34 26.14 -10.39 -1.25
CA GLU A 34 25.79 -11.68 -1.84
C GLU A 34 26.63 -12.80 -1.25
N LYS A 35 27.97 -12.65 -1.24
CA LYS A 35 28.87 -13.62 -0.60
C LYS A 35 28.65 -13.78 0.90
N ALA A 36 28.29 -12.72 1.62
CA ALA A 36 27.99 -12.79 3.04
C ALA A 36 26.69 -13.55 3.29
N ILE A 37 25.67 -13.36 2.45
CA ILE A 37 24.42 -14.14 2.50
C ILE A 37 24.74 -15.62 2.28
N ASP A 38 25.48 -15.94 1.21
CA ASP A 38 25.87 -17.31 0.89
C ASP A 38 26.69 -17.92 2.04
N LYS A 39 27.62 -17.15 2.61
CA LYS A 39 28.46 -17.61 3.72
C LYS A 39 27.65 -17.83 5.00
N ILE A 40 26.70 -16.96 5.33
CA ILE A 40 25.83 -17.10 6.49
C ILE A 40 24.95 -18.35 6.33
N GLN A 41 24.42 -18.58 5.12
CA GLN A 41 23.63 -19.76 4.80
C GLN A 41 24.47 -21.06 4.81
N GLU A 42 25.72 -21.02 4.38
CA GLU A 42 26.64 -22.16 4.43
C GLU A 42 27.17 -22.45 5.85
N THR A 43 27.38 -21.42 6.67
CA THR A 43 28.09 -21.58 7.96
C THR A 43 27.20 -22.18 9.04
N SER A 44 25.88 -21.96 9.01
CA SER A 44 24.94 -22.59 9.95
C SER A 44 23.54 -22.75 9.33
N PRO A 45 23.37 -23.75 8.44
CA PRO A 45 22.07 -24.04 7.85
C PRO A 45 21.02 -24.42 8.91
N ASP A 46 21.43 -25.04 10.02
CA ASP A 46 20.53 -25.42 11.11
C ASP A 46 20.00 -24.20 11.88
N LEU A 47 20.87 -23.24 12.22
CA LEU A 47 20.43 -21.96 12.82
C LEU A 47 19.50 -21.19 11.87
N TRP A 48 19.77 -21.22 10.57
CA TRP A 48 18.91 -20.58 9.59
C TRP A 48 17.52 -21.25 9.50
N ALA A 49 17.47 -22.57 9.53
CA ALA A 49 16.23 -23.34 9.56
C ALA A 49 15.42 -23.06 10.83
N GLU A 50 16.08 -22.95 11.98
CA GLU A 50 15.44 -22.64 13.26
C GLU A 50 14.87 -21.21 13.29
N ILE A 51 15.67 -20.21 12.90
CA ILE A 51 15.22 -18.81 12.83
C ILE A 51 14.06 -18.68 11.84
N THR A 52 14.15 -19.28 10.65
CA THR A 52 13.05 -19.21 9.67
C THR A 52 11.81 -19.95 10.14
N GLY A 53 11.96 -21.05 10.88
CA GLY A 53 10.86 -21.75 11.55
C GLY A 53 10.12 -20.86 12.54
N LEU A 54 10.85 -20.19 13.43
CA LEU A 54 10.28 -19.27 14.43
C LEU A 54 9.59 -18.06 13.78
N LEU A 55 10.21 -17.46 12.77
CA LEU A 55 9.65 -16.28 12.09
C LEU A 55 8.41 -16.60 11.24
N CYS A 56 8.30 -17.83 10.73
CA CYS A 56 7.17 -18.31 9.93
C CYS A 56 6.09 -19.05 10.74
N ASP A 57 6.27 -19.20 12.07
CA ASP A 57 5.30 -19.86 12.92
C ASP A 57 3.97 -19.09 12.91
N LYS A 58 2.85 -19.79 12.79
CA LYS A 58 1.52 -19.20 12.68
C LYS A 58 1.04 -18.56 14.00
N ASN A 59 1.59 -18.97 15.13
CA ASN A 59 1.20 -18.47 16.45
C ASN A 59 2.11 -17.35 16.96
N TYR A 60 3.40 -17.40 16.61
CA TYR A 60 4.43 -16.51 17.18
C TYR A 60 5.25 -15.74 16.13
N GLY A 61 5.08 -16.03 14.84
CA GLY A 61 5.87 -15.44 13.76
C GLY A 61 5.64 -13.94 13.55
N ILE A 62 6.32 -13.37 12.56
CA ILE A 62 6.20 -11.94 12.26
C ILE A 62 4.78 -11.65 11.75
N ASP A 63 4.00 -10.92 12.56
CA ASP A 63 2.74 -10.34 12.11
C ASP A 63 3.02 -9.15 11.17
N ASN A 64 2.89 -9.42 9.87
CA ASN A 64 3.05 -8.43 8.82
C ASN A 64 2.05 -7.27 8.97
N ASP A 65 0.79 -7.58 9.27
CA ASP A 65 -0.27 -6.58 9.35
C ASP A 65 -0.07 -5.69 10.58
N GLY A 66 0.27 -6.28 11.73
CA GLY A 66 0.60 -5.56 12.96
C GLY A 66 1.81 -4.63 12.80
N MET A 67 2.88 -5.09 12.13
CA MET A 67 4.04 -4.26 11.84
C MET A 67 3.69 -3.07 10.94
N ILE A 68 2.91 -3.30 9.87
CA ILE A 68 2.46 -2.25 8.96
C ILE A 68 1.60 -1.21 9.69
N VAL A 69 0.64 -1.66 10.52
CA VAL A 69 -0.25 -0.79 11.29
C VAL A 69 0.55 0.07 12.28
N LYS A 70 1.54 -0.52 12.98
CA LYS A 70 2.39 0.22 13.92
C LYS A 70 3.18 1.31 13.21
N VAL A 71 3.86 0.98 12.11
CA VAL A 71 4.65 1.93 11.32
C VAL A 71 3.77 3.06 10.75
N PHE A 72 2.58 2.73 10.23
CA PHE A 72 1.65 3.75 9.73
C PHE A 72 1.00 4.59 10.83
N THR A 73 0.87 4.05 12.04
CA THR A 73 0.32 4.80 13.18
C THR A 73 1.36 5.78 13.73
N GLU A 74 2.62 5.37 13.79
CA GLU A 74 3.76 6.21 14.18
C GLU A 74 4.09 7.25 13.11
N ASN A 75 3.91 6.92 11.82
CA ASN A 75 4.24 7.81 10.70
C ASN A 75 3.03 8.05 9.78
N LYS A 76 2.19 9.02 10.18
CA LYS A 76 1.01 9.45 9.41
C LYS A 76 1.38 10.07 8.05
N GLU A 77 2.56 10.69 7.95
CA GLU A 77 3.04 11.25 6.68
C GLU A 77 3.31 10.15 5.66
N LEU A 78 3.97 9.05 6.08
CA LEU A 78 4.22 7.88 5.25
C LEU A 78 2.90 7.27 4.76
N LEU A 79 1.90 7.16 5.65
CA LEU A 79 0.57 6.68 5.29
C LEU A 79 -0.07 7.54 4.19
N ASN A 80 -0.02 8.87 4.33
CA ASN A 80 -0.59 9.76 3.34
C ASN A 80 0.14 9.65 1.99
N ARG A 81 1.48 9.67 1.99
CA ARG A 81 2.28 9.50 0.77
C ARG A 81 2.00 8.17 0.07
N PHE A 82 1.82 7.09 0.85
CA PHE A 82 1.48 5.77 0.35
C PHE A 82 0.09 5.72 -0.30
N PHE A 83 -0.92 6.32 0.33
CA PHE A 83 -2.26 6.41 -0.26
C PHE A 83 -2.27 7.28 -1.52
N LEU A 84 -1.59 8.42 -1.50
CA LEU A 84 -1.48 9.32 -2.64
C LEU A 84 -0.75 8.66 -3.81
N SER A 85 0.32 7.91 -3.56
CA SER A 85 1.07 7.24 -4.63
C SER A 85 0.27 6.12 -5.28
N LEU A 86 -0.46 5.33 -4.49
CA LEU A 86 -1.31 4.25 -5.00
C LEU A 86 -2.53 4.77 -5.76
N GLY A 87 -3.18 5.84 -5.27
CA GLY A 87 -4.45 6.34 -5.79
C GLY A 87 -4.36 7.48 -6.82
N ALA A 88 -3.16 7.94 -7.19
CA ALA A 88 -2.99 9.12 -8.04
C ALA A 88 -3.70 9.06 -9.41
N SER A 89 -3.89 7.86 -9.97
CA SER A 89 -4.63 7.70 -11.23
C SER A 89 -6.14 7.73 -11.00
N GLU A 90 -6.60 7.11 -9.92
CA GLU A 90 -8.00 6.99 -9.54
C GLU A 90 -8.55 8.36 -9.14
N PHE A 91 -7.77 9.17 -8.42
CA PHE A 91 -8.16 10.55 -8.09
C PHE A 91 -8.37 11.42 -9.33
N ARG A 92 -7.49 11.30 -10.33
CA ARG A 92 -7.68 12.00 -11.61
C ARG A 92 -8.94 11.55 -12.32
N PHE A 93 -9.26 10.26 -12.33
CA PHE A 93 -10.52 9.79 -12.91
C PHE A 93 -11.74 10.34 -12.17
N ILE A 94 -11.73 10.31 -10.82
CA ILE A 94 -12.80 10.86 -9.99
C ILE A 94 -12.98 12.36 -10.28
N GLU A 95 -11.89 13.11 -10.48
CA GLU A 95 -11.92 14.52 -10.85
C GLU A 95 -12.61 14.74 -12.20
N HIS A 96 -12.22 14.00 -13.25
CA HIS A 96 -12.81 14.18 -14.59
C HIS A 96 -14.28 13.74 -14.64
N CYS A 97 -14.62 12.59 -14.04
CA CYS A 97 -15.99 12.13 -13.96
C CYS A 97 -16.86 13.03 -13.09
N GLY A 98 -16.30 13.53 -11.99
CA GLY A 98 -16.95 14.49 -11.11
C GLY A 98 -17.23 15.82 -11.81
N ALA A 99 -16.27 16.32 -12.59
CA ALA A 99 -16.46 17.54 -13.38
C ALA A 99 -17.56 17.38 -14.44
N ALA A 100 -17.54 16.28 -15.21
CA ALA A 100 -18.55 16.00 -16.22
C ALA A 100 -19.95 15.81 -15.61
N MET A 101 -20.06 14.99 -14.56
CA MET A 101 -21.33 14.75 -13.86
C MET A 101 -21.85 16.02 -13.18
N GLY A 102 -20.98 16.76 -12.49
CA GLY A 102 -21.32 18.01 -11.82
C GLY A 102 -21.83 19.06 -12.80
N PHE A 103 -21.25 19.15 -14.00
CA PHE A 103 -21.72 20.03 -15.05
C PHE A 103 -23.13 19.64 -15.55
N ILE A 104 -23.36 18.36 -15.84
CA ILE A 104 -24.67 17.86 -16.30
C ILE A 104 -25.73 18.06 -15.22
N CYS A 105 -25.45 17.65 -13.98
CA CYS A 105 -26.36 17.83 -12.85
C CYS A 105 -26.64 19.30 -12.58
N GLY A 106 -25.63 20.18 -12.67
CA GLY A 106 -25.79 21.62 -12.54
C GLY A 106 -26.70 22.23 -13.60
N LEU A 107 -26.57 21.80 -14.86
CA LEU A 107 -27.47 22.24 -15.94
C LEU A 107 -28.91 21.80 -15.69
N VAL A 108 -29.12 20.55 -15.29
CA VAL A 108 -30.46 20.04 -14.94
C VAL A 108 -31.03 20.80 -13.74
N GLN A 109 -30.20 21.07 -12.73
CA GLN A 109 -30.58 21.83 -11.53
C GLN A 109 -30.96 23.28 -11.88
N LEU A 110 -30.28 23.91 -12.84
CA LEU A 110 -30.60 25.26 -13.33
C LEU A 110 -31.94 25.28 -14.07
N ILE A 111 -32.17 24.32 -14.97
CA ILE A 111 -33.44 24.20 -15.70
C ILE A 111 -34.59 23.96 -14.73
N ALA A 112 -34.42 23.07 -13.76
CA ALA A 112 -35.41 22.82 -12.72
C ALA A 112 -35.67 24.10 -11.90
N PHE A 113 -34.61 24.78 -11.45
CA PHE A 113 -34.73 26.00 -10.65
C PHE A 113 -35.55 27.11 -11.31
N ASN A 114 -35.46 27.26 -12.64
CA ASN A 114 -36.22 28.26 -13.39
C ASN A 114 -37.74 27.99 -13.38
N ASN A 115 -38.18 26.76 -13.17
CA ASN A 115 -39.58 26.36 -13.21
C ASN A 115 -40.25 26.30 -11.82
N LEU A 116 -39.54 26.67 -10.74
CA LEU A 116 -40.06 26.62 -9.37
C LEU A 116 -40.45 28.00 -8.81
N ASP A 117 -41.51 28.00 -8.00
CA ASP A 117 -41.96 29.14 -7.21
C ASP A 117 -40.88 29.65 -6.22
N PRO A 118 -40.95 30.91 -5.75
CA PRO A 118 -39.96 31.50 -4.85
C PRO A 118 -39.70 30.67 -3.59
N THR A 119 -40.76 30.13 -2.99
CA THR A 119 -40.68 29.26 -1.80
C THR A 119 -40.04 27.91 -2.13
N GLY A 120 -40.35 27.34 -3.30
CA GLY A 120 -39.76 26.09 -3.78
C GLY A 120 -38.26 26.22 -4.06
N ARG A 121 -37.82 27.35 -4.63
CA ARG A 121 -36.41 27.63 -4.94
C ARG A 121 -35.51 27.63 -3.71
N ALA A 122 -35.97 28.18 -2.58
CA ALA A 122 -35.20 28.23 -1.34
C ALA A 122 -34.92 26.84 -0.73
N ILE A 123 -35.88 25.91 -0.88
CA ILE A 123 -35.77 24.54 -0.35
C ILE A 123 -35.07 23.62 -1.36
N PHE A 124 -35.27 23.85 -2.66
CA PHE A 124 -34.75 23.02 -3.72
C PHE A 124 -33.23 22.93 -3.73
N LEU A 125 -32.51 24.05 -3.58
CA LEU A 125 -31.05 24.09 -3.58
C LEU A 125 -30.40 23.22 -2.48
N PRO A 126 -30.74 23.38 -1.18
CA PRO A 126 -30.15 22.56 -0.13
C PRO A 126 -30.56 21.08 -0.23
N VAL A 127 -31.81 20.79 -0.62
CA VAL A 127 -32.28 19.41 -0.80
C VAL A 127 -31.52 18.73 -1.94
N THR A 128 -31.49 19.36 -3.13
CA THR A 128 -30.79 18.79 -4.28
C THR A 128 -29.29 18.67 -4.04
N GLY A 129 -28.66 19.65 -3.39
CA GLY A 129 -27.25 19.57 -3.01
C GLY A 129 -26.96 18.40 -2.06
N PHE A 130 -27.80 18.16 -1.06
CA PHE A 130 -27.67 17.03 -0.14
C PHE A 130 -27.79 15.68 -0.86
N PHE A 131 -28.85 15.50 -1.66
CA PHE A 131 -29.08 14.26 -2.40
C PHE A 131 -28.00 14.00 -3.45
N LEU A 132 -27.66 15.01 -4.25
CA LEU A 132 -26.61 14.88 -5.27
C LEU A 132 -25.25 14.61 -4.63
N GLY A 133 -24.92 15.24 -3.50
CA GLY A 133 -23.68 15.00 -2.78
C GLY A 133 -23.56 13.55 -2.32
N ILE A 134 -24.60 13.00 -1.68
CA ILE A 134 -24.61 11.61 -1.21
C ILE A 134 -24.54 10.64 -2.40
N VAL A 135 -25.39 10.82 -3.40
CA VAL A 135 -25.48 9.91 -4.55
C VAL A 135 -24.19 9.93 -5.36
N THR A 136 -23.63 11.11 -5.62
CA THR A 136 -22.39 11.24 -6.41
C THR A 136 -21.19 10.65 -5.66
N ASN A 137 -21.08 10.89 -4.34
CA ASN A 137 -20.01 10.28 -3.54
C ASN A 137 -20.14 8.74 -3.50
N TRP A 138 -21.35 8.23 -3.30
CA TRP A 138 -21.62 6.79 -3.34
C TRP A 138 -21.27 6.18 -4.70
N LEU A 139 -21.62 6.87 -5.79
CA LEU A 139 -21.35 6.43 -7.15
C LEU A 139 -19.85 6.48 -7.46
N ALA A 140 -19.13 7.51 -7.01
CA ALA A 140 -17.68 7.62 -7.17
C ALA A 140 -16.95 6.44 -6.51
N ILE A 141 -17.25 6.16 -5.25
CA ILE A 141 -16.67 5.01 -4.52
C ILE A 141 -17.01 3.71 -5.23
N THR A 142 -18.27 3.57 -5.68
CA THR A 142 -18.73 2.35 -6.36
C THR A 142 -18.01 2.15 -7.70
N MET A 143 -17.81 3.18 -8.50
CA MET A 143 -17.07 3.10 -9.78
C MET A 143 -15.59 2.74 -9.59
N VAL A 144 -14.98 3.18 -8.49
CA VAL A 144 -13.57 2.89 -8.21
C VAL A 144 -13.38 1.43 -7.81
N PHE A 145 -14.25 0.90 -6.94
CA PHE A 145 -14.05 -0.42 -6.32
C PHE A 145 -14.95 -1.56 -6.85
N LYS A 146 -16.02 -1.27 -7.60
CA LYS A 146 -16.97 -2.29 -8.09
C LYS A 146 -17.27 -2.09 -9.58
N PRO A 147 -17.59 -3.18 -10.32
CA PRO A 147 -17.59 -4.58 -9.90
C PRO A 147 -16.17 -5.17 -9.82
N CYS A 148 -15.99 -6.20 -8.98
CA CYS A 148 -14.67 -6.77 -8.74
C CYS A 148 -14.08 -7.51 -9.94
N PHE A 149 -14.94 -8.25 -10.62
CA PHE A 149 -14.62 -8.96 -11.85
C PHE A 149 -15.21 -8.21 -13.04
N PRO A 150 -14.59 -8.29 -14.22
CA PRO A 150 -15.16 -7.70 -15.43
C PRO A 150 -16.55 -8.29 -15.67
N LYS A 151 -17.57 -7.42 -15.63
CA LYS A 151 -18.94 -7.80 -15.94
C LYS A 151 -19.28 -7.33 -17.36
N PRO A 152 -19.60 -8.26 -18.28
CA PRO A 152 -20.01 -7.90 -19.62
C PRO A 152 -21.36 -7.17 -19.58
N VAL A 153 -21.40 -5.97 -20.15
CA VAL A 153 -22.67 -5.27 -20.40
C VAL A 153 -23.18 -5.72 -21.75
N VAL A 154 -24.29 -6.47 -21.70
CA VAL A 154 -24.99 -6.96 -22.88
C VAL A 154 -26.24 -6.14 -23.07
N LEU A 155 -26.35 -5.46 -24.22
CA LEU A 155 -27.57 -4.76 -24.61
C LEU A 155 -28.11 -5.41 -25.89
N CYS A 156 -29.37 -5.84 -25.88
CA CYS A 156 -30.02 -6.47 -27.03
C CYS A 156 -29.25 -7.70 -27.59
N GLY A 157 -28.59 -8.49 -26.74
CA GLY A 157 -27.84 -9.68 -27.14
C GLY A 157 -26.42 -9.44 -27.68
N TRP A 158 -25.98 -8.18 -27.80
CA TRP A 158 -24.63 -7.83 -28.25
C TRP A 158 -23.77 -7.36 -27.06
N HIS A 159 -22.53 -7.86 -26.99
CA HIS A 159 -21.55 -7.45 -25.98
C HIS A 159 -20.94 -6.10 -26.38
N ILE A 160 -21.15 -5.08 -25.55
CA ILE A 160 -20.69 -3.71 -25.86
C ILE A 160 -19.35 -3.45 -25.17
N CYS A 161 -19.31 -3.58 -23.84
CA CYS A 161 -18.14 -3.28 -23.02
C CYS A 161 -18.18 -4.08 -21.71
N ASP A 162 -17.00 -4.36 -21.15
CA ASP A 162 -16.87 -4.87 -19.79
C ASP A 162 -16.74 -3.71 -18.80
N ILE A 163 -17.63 -3.68 -17.80
CA ILE A 163 -17.51 -2.76 -16.68
C ILE A 163 -16.72 -3.46 -15.57
N GLN A 164 -15.67 -2.80 -15.09
CA GLN A 164 -14.88 -3.22 -13.93
C GLN A 164 -14.51 -1.99 -13.11
N GLY A 165 -14.42 -2.15 -11.79
CA GLY A 165 -13.93 -1.09 -10.90
C GLY A 165 -12.54 -0.65 -11.35
N LEU A 166 -12.34 0.67 -11.48
CA LEU A 166 -11.12 1.21 -12.09
C LEU A 166 -9.85 0.79 -11.33
N PHE A 167 -9.91 0.77 -10.00
CA PHE A 167 -8.80 0.35 -9.15
C PHE A 167 -8.45 -1.12 -9.38
N LEU A 168 -9.46 -1.98 -9.54
CA LEU A 168 -9.28 -3.42 -9.75
C LEU A 168 -8.83 -3.74 -11.17
N LYS A 169 -9.21 -2.93 -12.16
CA LYS A 169 -8.65 -3.01 -13.51
C LYS A 169 -7.13 -2.79 -13.50
N ARG A 170 -6.63 -1.92 -12.62
CA ARG A 170 -5.20 -1.61 -12.42
C ARG A 170 -4.52 -2.47 -11.35
N GLN A 171 -5.15 -3.54 -10.87
CA GLN A 171 -4.64 -4.36 -9.77
C GLN A 171 -3.18 -4.81 -9.95
N LYS A 172 -2.75 -5.15 -11.17
CA LYS A 172 -1.36 -5.55 -11.45
C LYS A 172 -0.36 -4.43 -11.17
N GLU A 173 -0.65 -3.22 -11.65
CA GLU A 173 0.19 -2.05 -11.42
C GLU A 173 0.22 -1.68 -9.93
N VAL A 174 -0.96 -1.69 -9.31
CA VAL A 174 -1.11 -1.40 -7.88
C VAL A 174 -0.35 -2.41 -7.02
N ALA A 175 -0.41 -3.71 -7.35
CA ALA A 175 0.31 -4.75 -6.61
C ALA A 175 1.84 -4.57 -6.70
N VAL A 176 2.36 -4.19 -7.87
CA VAL A 176 3.78 -3.89 -8.03
C VAL A 176 4.18 -2.67 -7.20
N LEU A 177 3.43 -1.56 -7.31
CA LEU A 177 3.72 -0.36 -6.54
C LEU A 177 3.61 -0.60 -5.02
N TYR A 178 2.58 -1.35 -4.59
CA TYR A 178 2.38 -1.78 -3.21
C TYR A 178 3.58 -2.60 -2.69
N SER A 179 4.01 -3.61 -3.44
CA SER A 179 5.15 -4.47 -3.08
C SER A 179 6.45 -3.69 -2.95
N LYS A 180 6.70 -2.73 -3.86
CA LYS A 180 7.86 -1.84 -3.80
C LYS A 180 7.83 -0.96 -2.54
N MET A 181 6.71 -0.29 -2.28
CA MET A 181 6.55 0.55 -1.09
C MET A 181 6.67 -0.28 0.20
N LEU A 182 6.15 -1.51 0.22
CA LEU A 182 6.32 -2.45 1.32
C LEU A 182 7.80 -2.80 1.56
N CYS A 183 8.52 -3.21 0.51
CA CYS A 183 9.93 -3.55 0.61
C CYS A 183 10.79 -2.37 1.08
N ASP A 184 10.55 -1.19 0.52
CA ASP A 184 11.37 0.00 0.77
C ASP A 184 11.13 0.59 2.17
N HIS A 185 9.89 0.51 2.70
CA HIS A 185 9.52 1.21 3.95
C HIS A 185 9.17 0.31 5.13
N PHE A 186 8.77 -0.94 4.90
CA PHE A 186 8.26 -1.83 5.95
C PHE A 186 9.18 -3.01 6.24
N LEU A 187 9.78 -3.59 5.19
CA LEU A 187 10.71 -4.71 5.33
C LEU A 187 12.16 -4.26 5.58
N ALA A 188 12.40 -2.98 5.92
CA ALA A 188 13.72 -2.53 6.33
C ALA A 188 14.15 -3.28 7.61
N PHE A 189 15.33 -3.89 7.60
CA PHE A 189 15.80 -4.77 8.67
C PHE A 189 15.68 -4.15 10.06
N ASN A 190 16.08 -2.87 10.20
CA ASN A 190 16.00 -2.15 11.47
C ASN A 190 14.56 -2.05 11.99
N LYS A 191 13.58 -1.83 11.12
CA LYS A 191 12.16 -1.75 11.52
C LYS A 191 11.59 -3.10 11.94
N VAL A 192 12.01 -4.17 11.25
CA VAL A 192 11.66 -5.54 11.62
C VAL A 192 12.26 -5.88 12.98
N VAL A 193 13.53 -5.55 13.23
CA VAL A 193 14.19 -5.78 14.53
C VAL A 193 13.54 -4.96 15.66
N ASP A 194 13.27 -3.68 15.43
CA ASP A 194 12.56 -2.83 16.42
C ASP A 194 11.16 -3.39 16.74
N TYR A 195 10.46 -3.95 15.75
CA TYR A 195 9.17 -4.59 15.94
C TYR A 195 9.30 -5.91 16.73
N LEU A 196 10.26 -6.76 16.37
CA LEU A 196 10.55 -8.01 17.07
C LEU A 196 10.88 -7.77 18.55
N GLN A 197 11.62 -6.70 18.87
CA GLN A 197 11.91 -6.32 20.26
C GLN A 197 10.65 -5.98 21.08
N THR A 198 9.54 -5.61 20.43
CA THR A 198 8.26 -5.41 21.12
C THR A 198 7.47 -6.70 21.37
N LEU A 199 7.94 -7.83 20.83
CA LEU A 199 7.38 -9.17 21.08
C LEU A 199 8.30 -9.92 22.07
N PRO A 200 8.06 -9.80 23.39
CA PRO A 200 9.00 -10.28 24.41
C PRO A 200 9.23 -11.80 24.36
N GLU A 201 8.21 -12.59 24.03
CA GLU A 201 8.32 -14.05 23.92
C GLU A 201 9.17 -14.48 22.72
N LEU A 202 8.86 -13.95 21.54
CA LEU A 202 9.60 -14.25 20.30
C LEU A 202 11.05 -13.72 20.35
N TRP A 203 11.26 -12.53 20.91
CA TRP A 203 12.60 -11.94 21.05
C TRP A 203 13.49 -12.69 22.04
N ALA A 204 12.92 -13.30 23.09
CA ALA A 204 13.66 -14.17 23.98
C ALA A 204 14.16 -15.43 23.24
N GLN A 205 13.26 -16.12 22.54
CA GLN A 205 13.58 -17.34 21.78
C GLN A 205 14.60 -17.08 20.67
N LEU A 206 14.46 -15.98 19.92
CA LEU A 206 15.42 -15.58 18.89
C LEU A 206 16.82 -15.30 19.44
N ARG A 207 16.92 -14.69 20.63
CA ARG A 207 18.21 -14.41 21.27
C ARG A 207 18.89 -15.68 21.77
N GLU A 208 18.12 -16.63 22.29
CA GLU A 208 18.64 -17.94 22.71
C GLU A 208 19.14 -18.74 21.51
N ALA A 209 18.35 -18.83 20.44
CA ALA A 209 18.75 -19.50 19.20
C ALA A 209 20.00 -18.87 18.55
N TYR A 210 20.17 -17.54 18.64
CA TYR A 210 21.37 -16.87 18.12
C TYR A 210 22.61 -17.06 19.02
N ALA A 211 22.42 -17.28 20.32
CA ALA A 211 23.51 -17.44 21.28
C ALA A 211 24.03 -18.89 21.39
N ALA A 212 23.28 -19.85 20.87
CA ALA A 212 23.62 -21.27 20.78
C ALA A 212 24.57 -21.55 19.59
#